data_AF-A0A562L912-F1
#
_entry.id   AF-A0A562L912-F1
#
_cell.length_a   1.000
_cell.length_b   1.000
_cell.length_c   1.000
_cell.angle_alpha   90.00
_cell.angle_beta   90.00
_cell.angle_gamma   90.00
#
_symmetry.space_group_name_H-M   'P 1'
#
loop_
_entity.id
_entity.type
_entity.pdbx_description
1 polymer ?
#
loop_
_entity_poly.entity_id
_entity_poly.type
_entity_poly.pdbx_seq_one_letter_code
_entity_poly.pdbx_strand_id
1 'polypeptide(L)'
;MFRAHGLRIFDVEELPTHGGSLRLHVCDQAAPEGSSPALETLRRREAEAGIDQPATYRGFREKVAAKREMMRGFLVASRRAGKTVLAYGAPAKGNTLLDYCGVTREMIPFTVDRNPHKQGLLLPGSHLPDRDPATLIAARPDYVPWNLKDEIIAQLPEVRRWGGQFVVPAPDLTIIS
;
A
#
# COMPACT_ATOMS: atom_id res chain seq x y z
N MET A 1 -14.35 2.07 22.92
CA MET A 1 -14.02 3.49 22.67
C MET A 1 -15.26 4.37 22.77
N PHE A 2 -16.13 4.49 21.76
CA PHE A 2 -17.27 5.43 21.78
C PHE A 2 -18.22 5.32 22.99
N ARG A 3 -18.62 4.09 23.37
CA ARG A 3 -19.51 3.86 24.52
C ARG A 3 -18.96 4.42 25.84
N ALA A 4 -17.63 4.46 26.02
CA ALA A 4 -17.01 5.03 27.22
C ALA A 4 -17.20 6.56 27.33
N HIS A 5 -17.67 7.19 26.25
CA HIS A 5 -17.90 8.63 26.16
C HIS A 5 -19.37 8.96 25.87
N GLY A 6 -20.30 8.02 26.11
CA GLY A 6 -21.74 8.24 25.86
C GLY A 6 -22.10 8.32 24.37
N LEU A 7 -21.27 7.79 23.49
CA LEU A 7 -21.49 7.80 22.04
C LEU A 7 -21.68 6.37 21.50
N ARG A 8 -22.38 6.25 20.36
CA ARG A 8 -22.52 4.98 19.63
C ARG A 8 -22.44 5.18 18.11
N ILE A 9 -21.94 4.16 17.43
CA ILE A 9 -21.98 4.07 15.96
C ILE A 9 -23.39 3.60 15.59
N PHE A 10 -24.03 4.31 14.65
CA PHE A 10 -25.36 3.93 14.15
C PHE A 10 -25.36 3.60 12.66
N ASP A 11 -24.37 4.08 11.89
CA ASP A 11 -24.25 3.78 10.46
C ASP A 11 -22.78 3.72 10.01
N VAL A 12 -22.54 3.13 8.83
CA VAL A 12 -21.21 2.96 8.24
C VAL A 12 -21.26 3.02 6.71
N GLU A 13 -20.25 3.64 6.11
CA GLU A 13 -19.97 3.56 4.67
C GLU A 13 -18.62 2.88 4.42
N GLU A 14 -18.60 1.89 3.52
CA GLU A 14 -17.36 1.31 2.99
C GLU A 14 -16.86 2.15 1.81
N LEU A 15 -15.61 2.61 1.90
CA LEU A 15 -14.96 3.44 0.87
C LEU A 15 -13.78 2.67 0.26
N PRO A 16 -13.56 2.72 -1.07
CA PRO A 16 -12.45 2.04 -1.72
C PRO A 16 -11.09 2.71 -1.47
N THR A 17 -11.08 3.91 -0.89
CA THR A 17 -9.88 4.73 -0.72
C THR A 17 -8.86 4.06 0.21
N HIS A 18 -7.58 4.32 -0.09
CA HIS A 18 -6.41 3.86 0.68
C HIS A 18 -6.25 2.34 0.87
N GLY A 19 -6.95 1.51 0.08
CA GLY A 19 -6.94 0.05 0.19
C GLY A 19 -8.10 -0.51 1.00
N GLY A 20 -9.18 0.27 1.16
CA GLY A 20 -10.36 -0.05 1.96
C GLY A 20 -10.40 0.81 3.22
N SER A 21 -11.50 1.55 3.40
CA SER A 21 -11.72 2.43 4.55
C SER A 21 -13.17 2.34 5.01
N LEU A 22 -13.41 2.63 6.30
CA LEU A 22 -14.75 2.78 6.86
C LEU A 22 -14.96 4.23 7.28
N ARG A 23 -16.09 4.83 6.87
CA ARG A 23 -16.60 6.05 7.47
C ARG A 23 -17.67 5.65 8.48
N LEU A 24 -17.40 5.94 9.76
CA LEU A 24 -18.31 5.65 10.85
C LEU A 24 -19.17 6.87 11.15
N HIS A 25 -20.48 6.69 11.22
CA HIS A 25 -21.42 7.72 11.68
C HIS A 25 -21.77 7.47 13.13
N VAL A 26 -21.56 8.48 13.97
CA VAL A 26 -21.62 8.39 15.44
C VAL A 26 -22.62 9.39 15.98
N CYS A 27 -23.46 8.96 16.91
CA CYS A 27 -24.44 9.80 17.59
C CYS A 27 -24.34 9.61 19.12
N ASP A 28 -25.08 10.44 19.86
CA ASP A 28 -25.28 10.25 21.30
C ASP A 28 -25.95 8.89 21.58
N GLN A 29 -25.56 8.25 22.67
CA GLN A 29 -26.09 6.95 23.03
C GLN A 29 -27.61 6.97 23.27
N ALA A 30 -28.16 8.09 23.76
CA ALA A 30 -29.58 8.28 23.98
C ALA A 30 -30.35 8.73 22.72
N ALA A 31 -29.66 8.97 21.60
CA ALA A 31 -30.30 9.36 20.36
C ALA A 31 -31.25 8.26 19.83
N PRO A 32 -32.38 8.61 19.20
CA PRO A 32 -33.44 7.65 18.86
C PRO A 32 -33.10 6.70 17.69
N GLU A 33 -32.05 6.98 16.91
CA GLU A 33 -31.74 6.25 15.67
C GLU A 33 -31.37 4.79 15.92
N GLY A 34 -31.98 3.82 15.24
CA GLY A 34 -31.52 2.43 15.29
C GLY A 34 -30.14 2.22 14.63
N SER A 35 -29.56 1.04 14.80
CA SER A 35 -28.47 0.60 13.90
C SER A 35 -28.99 0.51 12.47
N SER A 36 -28.22 1.00 11.51
CA SER A 36 -28.52 0.81 10.10
C SER A 36 -28.32 -0.66 9.67
N PRO A 37 -29.00 -1.10 8.59
CA PRO A 37 -28.74 -2.41 8.00
C PRO A 37 -27.29 -2.61 7.52
N ALA A 38 -26.63 -1.52 7.10
CA ALA A 38 -25.23 -1.53 6.67
C ALA A 38 -24.29 -1.87 7.84
N LEU A 39 -24.52 -1.25 9.00
CA LEU A 39 -23.76 -1.51 10.22
C LEU A 39 -23.93 -2.95 10.70
N GLU A 40 -25.16 -3.47 10.72
CA GLU A 40 -25.41 -4.85 11.14
C GLU A 40 -24.83 -5.87 10.15
N THR A 41 -24.85 -5.58 8.86
CA THR A 41 -24.20 -6.42 7.83
C THR A 41 -22.69 -6.45 8.00
N LEU A 42 -22.05 -5.30 8.24
CA LEU A 42 -20.61 -5.23 8.50
C LEU A 42 -20.24 -6.02 9.76
N ARG A 43 -20.96 -5.84 10.86
CA ARG A 43 -20.70 -6.58 12.11
C ARG A 43 -20.78 -8.09 11.93
N ARG A 44 -21.75 -8.58 11.17
CA ARG A 44 -21.84 -10.01 10.85
C ARG A 44 -20.62 -10.48 10.05
N ARG A 45 -20.18 -9.72 9.04
CA ARG A 45 -18.96 -10.02 8.27
C ARG A 45 -17.71 -10.03 9.13
N GLU A 46 -17.57 -9.06 10.05
CA GLU A 46 -16.44 -8.99 10.98
C GLU A 46 -16.41 -10.20 11.93
N ALA A 47 -17.58 -10.60 12.45
CA ALA A 47 -17.73 -11.78 13.30
C ALA A 47 -17.42 -13.08 12.54
N GLU A 48 -17.91 -13.22 11.31
CA GLU A 48 -17.60 -14.37 10.42
C GLU A 48 -16.11 -14.41 10.07
N ALA A 49 -15.47 -13.26 9.88
CA ALA A 49 -14.03 -13.14 9.65
C ALA A 49 -13.19 -13.35 10.93
N GLY A 50 -13.82 -13.34 12.11
CA GLY A 50 -13.16 -13.52 13.41
C GLY A 50 -12.14 -12.45 13.74
N ILE A 51 -12.26 -11.23 13.22
CA ILE A 51 -11.23 -10.18 13.40
C ILE A 51 -11.15 -9.67 14.85
N ASP A 52 -12.13 -9.99 15.69
CA ASP A 52 -12.10 -9.74 17.13
C ASP A 52 -11.35 -10.84 17.92
N GLN A 53 -10.91 -11.91 17.25
CA GLN A 53 -10.27 -13.06 17.88
C GLN A 53 -8.73 -13.01 17.72
N PRO A 54 -7.95 -13.19 18.80
CA PRO A 54 -6.49 -13.33 18.70
C PRO A 54 -6.05 -14.45 17.77
N ALA A 55 -6.88 -15.49 17.61
CA ALA A 55 -6.62 -16.63 16.74
C ALA A 55 -6.45 -16.23 15.26
N THR A 56 -7.19 -15.23 14.78
CA THR A 56 -7.15 -14.73 13.40
C THR A 56 -5.81 -14.10 13.06
N TYR A 57 -5.14 -13.55 14.06
CA TYR A 57 -3.82 -12.94 13.94
C TYR A 57 -2.67 -13.94 14.15
N ARG A 58 -2.95 -15.15 14.64
CA ARG A 58 -1.95 -16.23 14.66
C ARG A 58 -1.59 -16.57 13.22
N GLY A 59 -0.29 -16.65 12.92
CA GLY A 59 0.17 -16.85 11.55
C GLY A 59 0.30 -15.56 10.72
N PHE A 60 -0.17 -14.40 11.21
CA PHE A 60 -0.08 -13.15 10.44
C PHE A 60 1.37 -12.71 10.26
N ARG A 61 2.20 -12.88 11.29
CA ARG A 61 3.65 -12.62 11.21
C ARG A 61 4.29 -13.45 10.10
N GLU A 62 3.96 -14.73 10.01
CA GLU A 62 4.47 -15.66 9.01
C GLU A 62 4.02 -15.25 7.60
N LYS A 63 2.76 -14.82 7.45
CA LYS A 63 2.26 -14.23 6.18
C LYS A 63 3.03 -12.97 5.78
N VAL A 64 3.32 -12.08 6.74
CA VAL A 64 4.11 -10.86 6.51
C VAL A 64 5.57 -11.19 6.17
N ALA A 65 6.17 -12.17 6.84
CA ALA A 65 7.52 -12.65 6.53
C ALA A 65 7.61 -13.27 5.13
N ALA A 66 6.64 -14.10 4.75
CA ALA A 66 6.56 -14.67 3.40
C ALA A 66 6.46 -13.57 2.32
N LYS A 67 5.68 -12.51 2.57
CA LYS A 67 5.60 -11.35 1.65
C LYS A 67 6.91 -10.59 1.54
N ARG A 68 7.64 -10.43 2.65
CA ARG A 68 8.98 -9.85 2.64
C ARG A 68 9.93 -10.66 1.77
N GLU A 69 9.96 -11.99 1.94
CA GLU A 69 10.85 -12.85 1.16
C GLU A 69 10.47 -12.88 -0.32
N MET A 70 9.18 -12.87 -0.65
CA MET A 70 8.70 -12.73 -2.02
C MET A 70 9.20 -11.43 -2.66
N MET A 71 9.05 -10.29 -1.98
CA MET A 71 9.50 -8.99 -2.50
C MET A 71 11.03 -8.94 -2.66
N ARG A 72 11.78 -9.44 -1.67
CA ARG A 72 13.24 -9.52 -1.74
C ARG A 72 13.69 -10.44 -2.88
N GLY A 73 13.04 -11.60 -3.03
CA GLY A 73 13.28 -12.54 -4.10
C GLY A 73 13.07 -11.91 -5.48
N PHE A 74 11.99 -11.17 -5.66
CA PHE A 74 11.71 -10.43 -6.90
C PHE A 74 12.82 -9.40 -7.22
N LEU A 75 13.23 -8.59 -6.25
CA LEU A 75 14.27 -7.57 -6.46
C LEU A 75 15.63 -8.19 -6.80
N VAL A 76 16.01 -9.25 -6.08
CA VAL A 76 17.27 -9.98 -6.33
C VAL A 76 17.24 -10.66 -7.70
N ALA A 77 16.12 -11.30 -8.06
CA ALA A 77 15.96 -11.94 -9.36
C ALA A 77 16.02 -10.93 -10.50
N SER A 78 15.35 -9.77 -10.36
CA SER A 78 15.38 -8.69 -11.34
C SER A 78 16.81 -8.20 -11.58
N ARG A 79 17.55 -7.90 -10.51
CA ARG A 79 18.96 -7.50 -10.62
C ARG A 79 19.83 -8.57 -11.28
N ARG A 80 19.68 -9.84 -10.90
CA ARG A 80 20.43 -10.95 -11.50
C ARG A 80 20.16 -11.12 -12.99
N ALA A 81 18.94 -10.78 -13.43
CA ALA A 81 18.55 -10.75 -14.83
C ALA A 81 18.99 -9.48 -15.57
N GLY A 82 19.72 -8.57 -14.92
CA GLY A 82 20.11 -7.28 -15.49
C GLY A 82 18.95 -6.29 -15.66
N LYS A 83 17.80 -6.56 -15.03
CA LYS A 83 16.61 -5.70 -15.09
C LYS A 83 16.66 -4.59 -14.05
N THR A 84 16.16 -3.43 -14.43
CA THR A 84 16.14 -2.22 -13.61
C THR A 84 14.78 -2.06 -12.93
N VAL A 85 14.81 -1.81 -11.62
CA VAL A 85 13.61 -1.51 -10.81
C VAL A 85 13.71 -0.09 -10.28
N LEU A 86 12.71 0.76 -10.54
CA LEU A 86 12.61 2.11 -9.99
C LEU A 86 11.24 2.33 -9.37
N ALA A 87 11.21 2.71 -8.09
CA ALA A 87 9.96 2.93 -7.38
C ALA A 87 9.33 4.27 -7.78
N TYR A 88 7.99 4.32 -7.80
CA TYR A 88 7.26 5.56 -7.98
C TYR A 88 6.41 5.85 -6.76
N GLY A 89 6.66 7.00 -6.18
CA GLY A 89 6.10 7.58 -4.99
C GLY A 89 6.84 7.07 -3.76
N ALA A 90 6.82 7.84 -2.69
CA ALA A 90 7.28 7.38 -1.39
C ALA A 90 6.33 7.87 -0.29
N PRO A 91 5.21 7.18 -0.05
CA PRO A 91 4.29 7.52 1.02
C PRO A 91 4.83 6.91 2.32
N ALA A 92 4.23 7.26 3.45
CA ALA A 92 4.53 6.60 4.72
C ALA A 92 4.48 5.06 4.61
N LYS A 93 3.51 4.50 3.85
CA LYS A 93 3.36 3.05 3.62
C LYS A 93 4.51 2.42 2.83
N GLY A 94 5.10 3.16 1.90
CA GLY A 94 6.20 2.66 1.06
C GLY A 94 7.48 2.48 1.88
N ASN A 95 7.79 3.44 2.76
CA ASN A 95 8.97 3.37 3.62
C ASN A 95 8.94 2.12 4.51
N THR A 96 7.79 1.83 5.16
CA THR A 96 7.64 0.60 5.95
C THR A 96 7.96 -0.65 5.13
N LEU A 97 7.47 -0.75 3.89
CA LEU A 97 7.74 -1.89 3.02
C LEU A 97 9.23 -1.98 2.67
N LEU A 98 9.82 -0.87 2.19
CA LEU A 98 11.21 -0.84 1.75
C LEU A 98 12.18 -1.13 2.90
N ASP A 99 11.95 -0.53 4.06
CA ASP A 99 12.77 -0.74 5.26
C ASP A 99 12.63 -2.17 5.78
N TYR A 100 11.40 -2.69 5.91
CA TYR A 100 11.16 -4.05 6.35
C TYR A 100 11.75 -5.09 5.39
N CYS A 101 11.69 -4.82 4.09
CA CYS A 101 12.33 -5.63 3.07
C CYS A 101 13.84 -5.42 2.97
N GLY A 102 14.44 -4.48 3.72
CA GLY A 102 15.88 -4.19 3.67
C GLY A 102 16.35 -3.84 2.27
N VAL A 103 15.58 -3.00 1.56
CA VAL A 103 15.89 -2.54 0.20
C VAL A 103 17.09 -1.59 0.25
N THR A 104 18.01 -1.78 -0.69
CA THR A 104 19.19 -0.92 -0.84
C THR A 104 19.16 -0.21 -2.19
N ARG A 105 20.06 0.76 -2.37
CA ARG A 105 20.27 1.45 -3.66
C ARG A 105 20.72 0.53 -4.80
N GLU A 106 21.25 -0.65 -4.49
CA GLU A 106 21.57 -1.65 -5.52
C GLU A 106 20.33 -2.37 -6.06
N MET A 107 19.26 -2.45 -5.24
CA MET A 107 17.99 -3.07 -5.62
C MET A 107 17.05 -2.05 -6.27
N ILE A 108 16.96 -0.86 -5.66
CA ILE A 108 16.16 0.27 -6.16
C ILE A 108 17.02 1.52 -6.06
N PRO A 109 17.62 2.00 -7.16
CA PRO A 109 18.55 3.13 -7.13
C PRO A 109 17.97 4.44 -6.60
N PHE A 110 16.71 4.71 -6.91
CA PHE A 110 15.97 5.88 -6.44
C PHE A 110 14.47 5.63 -6.54
N THR A 111 13.71 6.49 -5.87
CA THR A 111 12.27 6.64 -6.06
C THR A 111 11.99 7.99 -6.73
N VAL A 112 10.79 8.17 -7.27
CA VAL A 112 10.33 9.46 -7.79
C VAL A 112 9.00 9.84 -7.15
N ASP A 113 8.73 11.11 -6.87
CA ASP A 113 7.44 11.55 -6.33
C ASP A 113 7.01 12.86 -6.98
N ARG A 114 5.70 13.01 -7.25
CA ARG A 114 5.16 14.25 -7.85
C ARG A 114 5.19 15.42 -6.89
N ASN A 115 5.28 15.17 -5.58
CA ASN A 115 5.35 16.22 -4.60
C ASN A 115 6.75 16.88 -4.63
N PRO A 116 6.88 18.13 -5.10
CA PRO A 116 8.18 18.80 -5.23
C PRO A 116 8.88 18.97 -3.88
N HIS A 117 8.14 18.99 -2.76
CA HIS A 117 8.72 19.09 -1.42
C HIS A 117 9.48 17.83 -0.98
N LYS A 118 9.28 16.69 -1.65
CA LYS A 118 10.03 15.45 -1.38
C LYS A 118 11.25 15.30 -2.28
N GLN A 119 11.22 15.91 -3.46
CA GLN A 119 12.27 15.77 -4.46
C GLN A 119 13.60 16.36 -3.94
N GLY A 120 14.69 15.65 -4.21
CA GLY A 120 16.03 15.99 -3.70
C GLY A 120 16.29 15.53 -2.26
N LEU A 121 15.29 14.98 -1.56
CA LEU A 121 15.46 14.39 -0.24
C LEU A 121 15.76 12.89 -0.32
N LEU A 122 15.98 12.29 0.85
CA LEU A 122 16.17 10.85 1.01
C LEU A 122 14.99 10.24 1.75
N LEU A 123 14.63 9.01 1.40
CA LEU A 123 13.68 8.24 2.18
C LEU A 123 14.26 7.92 3.57
N PRO A 124 13.44 8.00 4.64
CA PRO A 124 13.86 7.56 5.96
C PRO A 124 14.18 6.06 5.93
N GLY A 125 15.21 5.64 6.68
CA GLY A 125 15.65 4.25 6.77
C GLY A 125 16.50 3.81 5.58
N SER A 126 15.85 3.51 4.45
CA SER A 126 16.50 3.03 3.22
C SER A 126 17.41 4.06 2.52
N HIS A 127 17.27 5.35 2.83
CA HIS A 127 18.05 6.45 2.26
C HIS A 127 18.07 6.46 0.73
N LEU A 128 16.99 6.03 0.08
CA LEU A 128 16.87 6.14 -1.37
C LEU A 128 16.65 7.61 -1.75
N PRO A 129 17.33 8.16 -2.78
CA PRO A 129 17.01 9.48 -3.29
C PRO A 129 15.59 9.52 -3.83
N ASP A 130 14.86 10.58 -3.51
CA ASP A 130 13.56 10.89 -4.13
C ASP A 130 13.76 11.96 -5.20
N ARG A 131 13.25 11.72 -6.40
CA ARG A 131 13.55 12.50 -7.61
C ARG A 131 12.28 12.92 -8.36
N ASP A 132 12.45 13.78 -9.35
CA ASP A 132 11.36 14.13 -10.24
C ASP A 132 10.95 12.93 -11.14
N PRO A 133 9.64 12.70 -11.36
CA PRO A 133 9.14 11.64 -12.25
C PRO A 133 9.74 11.61 -13.65
N ALA A 134 10.17 12.75 -14.21
CA ALA A 134 10.86 12.81 -15.50
C ALA A 134 12.14 11.95 -15.50
N THR A 135 12.79 11.80 -14.34
CA THR A 135 13.97 10.94 -14.17
C THR A 135 13.64 9.47 -14.40
N LEU A 136 12.47 9.01 -13.94
CA LEU A 136 12.02 7.63 -14.16
C LEU A 136 11.69 7.40 -15.64
N ILE A 137 11.01 8.35 -16.28
CA ILE A 137 10.66 8.27 -17.72
C ILE A 137 11.93 8.23 -18.57
N ALA A 138 12.93 9.05 -18.26
CA ALA A 138 14.21 9.06 -18.95
C ALA A 138 14.99 7.74 -18.74
N ALA A 139 14.93 7.16 -17.54
CA ALA A 139 15.63 5.93 -17.19
C ALA A 139 14.99 4.66 -17.76
N ARG A 140 13.70 4.69 -18.12
CA ARG A 140 12.95 3.57 -18.76
C ARG A 140 13.17 2.22 -18.05
N PRO A 141 12.83 2.10 -16.76
CA PRO A 141 13.03 0.86 -16.00
C PRO A 141 12.17 -0.28 -16.55
N ASP A 142 12.63 -1.53 -16.36
CA ASP A 142 11.85 -2.73 -16.62
C ASP A 142 10.65 -2.85 -15.67
N TYR A 143 10.82 -2.41 -14.42
CA TYR A 143 9.81 -2.55 -13.37
C TYR A 143 9.57 -1.28 -12.55
N VAL A 144 8.29 -0.96 -12.32
CA VAL A 144 7.83 0.15 -11.48
C VAL A 144 6.90 -0.36 -10.37
N PRO A 145 7.38 -0.61 -9.14
CA PRO A 145 6.56 -1.14 -8.05
C PRO A 145 5.72 -0.08 -7.34
N TRP A 146 4.44 -0.38 -7.04
CA TRP A 146 3.59 0.52 -6.24
C TRP A 146 2.29 -0.04 -5.62
N ASN A 147 1.72 0.72 -4.67
CA ASN A 147 0.51 0.43 -3.90
C ASN A 147 -0.80 1.12 -4.36
N LEU A 148 -0.75 2.25 -5.08
CA LEU A 148 -1.88 2.91 -5.76
C LEU A 148 -1.89 2.57 -7.25
N LYS A 149 -2.10 1.28 -7.55
CA LYS A 149 -2.03 0.71 -8.90
C LYS A 149 -2.72 1.59 -9.94
N ASP A 150 -4.00 1.88 -9.75
CA ASP A 150 -4.83 2.49 -10.81
C ASP A 150 -4.43 3.95 -11.06
N GLU A 151 -4.10 4.69 -10.00
CA GLU A 151 -3.62 6.06 -10.11
C GLU A 151 -2.27 6.13 -10.83
N ILE A 152 -1.31 5.29 -10.45
CA ILE A 152 0.03 5.31 -11.07
C ILE A 152 0.00 4.85 -12.52
N ILE A 153 -0.74 3.79 -12.82
CA ILE A 153 -0.88 3.31 -14.20
C ILE A 153 -1.44 4.42 -15.09
N ALA A 154 -2.42 5.19 -14.59
CA ALA A 154 -2.96 6.34 -15.32
C ALA A 154 -1.96 7.50 -15.45
N GLN A 155 -1.08 7.70 -14.47
CA GLN A 155 -0.10 8.79 -14.46
C GLN A 155 1.17 8.50 -15.27
N LEU A 156 1.46 7.23 -15.56
CA LEU A 156 2.66 6.80 -16.27
C LEU A 156 2.34 5.92 -17.50
N PRO A 157 1.53 6.40 -18.46
CA PRO A 157 1.23 5.64 -19.67
C PRO A 157 2.49 5.30 -20.49
N GLU A 158 3.55 6.08 -20.35
CA GLU A 158 4.82 5.89 -21.03
C GLU A 158 5.50 4.57 -20.67
N VAL A 159 5.31 4.06 -19.45
CA VAL A 159 5.93 2.81 -18.98
C VAL A 159 5.65 1.66 -19.94
N ARG A 160 4.41 1.57 -20.40
CA ARG A 160 3.97 0.56 -21.37
C ARG A 160 4.62 0.76 -22.74
N ARG A 161 4.90 2.00 -23.14
CA ARG A 161 5.44 2.34 -24.46
C ARG A 161 6.87 1.86 -24.66
N TRP A 162 7.69 1.79 -23.61
CA TRP A 162 9.04 1.21 -23.68
C TRP A 162 9.08 -0.26 -23.25
N GLY A 163 7.93 -0.87 -22.93
CA GLY A 163 7.84 -2.27 -22.50
C GLY A 163 8.11 -2.51 -21.02
N GLY A 164 8.16 -1.46 -20.19
CA GLY A 164 8.22 -1.59 -18.74
C GLY A 164 6.92 -2.14 -18.16
N GLN A 165 6.99 -2.72 -16.97
CA GLN A 165 5.87 -3.35 -16.28
C GLN A 165 5.66 -2.75 -14.89
N PHE A 166 4.41 -2.67 -14.46
CA PHE A 166 4.07 -2.26 -13.10
C PHE A 166 4.08 -3.47 -12.17
N VAL A 167 4.54 -3.28 -10.93
CA VAL A 167 4.59 -4.34 -9.92
C VAL A 167 3.72 -3.97 -8.74
N VAL A 168 2.72 -4.77 -8.44
CA VAL A 168 1.82 -4.57 -7.30
C VAL A 168 2.25 -5.52 -6.18
N PRO A 169 2.77 -5.05 -5.03
CA PRO A 169 3.38 -5.91 -4.02
C PRO A 169 2.38 -6.57 -3.05
N ALA A 170 1.11 -6.15 -3.07
CA ALA A 170 0.07 -6.66 -2.18
C ALA A 170 -1.32 -6.63 -2.85
N PRO A 171 -2.23 -7.59 -2.56
CA PRO A 171 -2.10 -8.66 -1.57
C PRO A 171 -1.09 -9.75 -1.95
N ASP A 172 -0.95 -10.05 -3.25
CA ASP A 172 0.06 -10.93 -3.83
C ASP A 172 0.89 -10.15 -4.87
N LEU A 173 2.17 -10.51 -5.01
CA LEU A 173 3.04 -9.84 -5.97
C LEU A 173 2.58 -10.15 -7.39
N THR A 174 2.09 -9.11 -8.08
CA THR A 174 1.56 -9.22 -9.44
C THR A 174 2.30 -8.27 -10.37
N ILE A 175 2.67 -8.77 -11.55
CA ILE A 175 3.27 -7.95 -12.61
C ILE A 175 2.19 -7.63 -13.64
N ILE A 176 2.06 -6.35 -13.96
CA ILE A 176 1.05 -5.81 -14.87
C ILE A 176 1.77 -5.16 -16.03
N SER A 177 1.63 -5.76 -17.21
CA SER A 177 2.05 -5.19 -18.49
C SER A 177 1.09 -4.12 -18.94
#